data_AF-A0A2U1S4B1-F1
#
_entry.id   AF-A0A2U1S4B1-F1
#
_cell.length_a   1.000
_cell.length_b   1.000
_cell.length_c   1.000
_cell.angle_alpha   90.00
_cell.angle_beta   90.00
_cell.angle_gamma   90.00
#
_symmetry.space_group_name_H-M   'P 1'
#
loop_
_entity.id
_entity.type
_entity.pdbx_description
1 polymer ?
#
loop_
_entity_poly.entity_id
_entity_poly.type
_entity_poly.pdbx_seq_one_letter_code
_entity_poly.pdbx_strand_id
1 'polypeptide(L)'
;MRVTWRMAKRSVRDGSADGRPMLRGEVWLWRAVLTCGLLLVGVQSGWSDEPPPAGGHHHHPATTPPPAVSQQKAPVAQAPRLAVPPKWRFAVPAGDHHTGRQVFIDYECFKCHEVVGEDFPAPKVEQGDVGPALSGMGAMHPAEYFLETMIDPNASVAWRIKHHKDEHKGYLGADGKSKMPSYNDTMTVQQLIDLVAYLKSLTEGGHRH
;
A
#
# COMPACT_ATOMS: atom_id res chain seq x y z
N MET A 1 -59.57 16.36 20.56
CA MET A 1 -59.52 17.02 19.23
C MET A 1 -58.85 16.05 18.25
N ARG A 2 -59.59 15.54 17.26
CA ARG A 2 -59.08 14.60 16.25
C ARG A 2 -58.78 15.38 14.97
N VAL A 3 -57.51 15.44 14.58
CA VAL A 3 -57.07 16.05 13.32
C VAL A 3 -57.00 14.94 12.27
N THR A 4 -57.83 15.04 11.23
CA THR A 4 -57.82 14.14 10.08
C THR A 4 -57.08 14.84 8.94
N TRP A 5 -56.04 14.21 8.39
CA TRP A 5 -55.34 14.70 7.20
C TRP A 5 -55.92 14.00 5.96
N ARG A 6 -56.46 14.80 5.03
CA ARG A 6 -56.89 14.35 3.70
C ARG A 6 -55.67 14.19 2.80
N MET A 7 -55.56 13.03 2.15
CA MET A 7 -54.65 12.81 1.03
C MET A 7 -55.14 13.56 -0.22
N ALA A 8 -54.28 14.37 -0.82
CA ALA A 8 -54.49 14.92 -2.16
C ALA A 8 -53.74 14.05 -3.18
N LYS A 9 -54.48 13.27 -3.99
CA LYS A 9 -53.96 12.63 -5.20
C LYS A 9 -53.85 13.71 -6.29
N ARG A 10 -52.69 13.86 -6.91
CA ARG A 10 -52.56 14.63 -8.17
C ARG A 10 -52.33 13.68 -9.34
N SER A 11 -53.15 13.91 -10.35
CA SER A 11 -53.35 13.12 -11.56
C SER A 11 -52.15 13.16 -12.50
N VAL A 12 -51.93 12.01 -13.12
CA VAL A 12 -51.15 11.75 -14.34
C VAL A 12 -51.59 12.69 -15.47
N ARG A 13 -50.63 13.13 -16.29
CA ARG A 13 -50.86 13.46 -17.70
C ARG A 13 -49.82 12.75 -18.56
N ASP A 14 -50.38 12.09 -19.56
CA ASP A 14 -49.75 11.29 -20.62
C ASP A 14 -49.29 12.21 -21.77
N GLY A 15 -48.30 11.75 -22.53
CA GLY A 15 -47.60 12.50 -23.58
C GLY A 15 -46.78 11.59 -24.50
N SER A 16 -47.50 10.76 -25.26
CA SER A 16 -47.13 10.05 -26.51
C SER A 16 -46.08 10.79 -27.36
N ALA A 17 -44.90 10.21 -27.59
CA ALA A 17 -44.48 9.35 -28.70
C ALA A 17 -44.11 10.10 -30.00
N ASP A 18 -42.84 9.99 -30.39
CA ASP A 18 -42.44 9.83 -31.79
C ASP A 18 -41.14 9.03 -31.89
N GLY A 19 -41.04 8.18 -32.91
CA GLY A 19 -40.13 7.04 -32.93
C GLY A 19 -39.23 6.91 -34.16
N ARG A 20 -38.21 6.06 -33.94
CA ARG A 20 -37.43 5.22 -34.88
C ARG A 20 -36.35 5.91 -35.75
N PRO A 21 -35.36 5.16 -36.31
CA PRO A 21 -34.81 3.85 -35.92
C PRO A 21 -33.26 3.73 -35.90
N MET A 22 -32.83 2.67 -35.20
CA MET A 22 -31.70 1.73 -35.45
C MET A 22 -30.63 1.98 -36.53
N LEU A 23 -29.36 1.90 -36.09
CA LEU A 23 -28.20 1.24 -36.72
C LEU A 23 -27.29 0.82 -35.53
N ARG A 24 -27.04 -0.43 -35.11
CA ARG A 24 -26.64 -1.73 -35.71
C ARG A 24 -25.22 -1.72 -36.33
N GLY A 25 -24.32 -2.48 -35.68
CA GLY A 25 -23.02 -2.96 -36.20
C GLY A 25 -21.92 -1.90 -36.18
N GLU A 26 -20.65 -2.18 -35.91
CA GLU A 26 -19.89 -3.42 -36.04
C GLU A 26 -18.72 -3.47 -35.06
N VAL A 27 -18.51 -4.66 -34.52
CA VAL A 27 -17.26 -5.10 -33.89
C VAL A 27 -16.33 -5.52 -35.03
N TRP A 28 -15.18 -4.88 -35.19
CA TRP A 28 -14.15 -5.36 -36.11
C TRP A 28 -12.80 -5.51 -35.42
N LEU A 29 -12.31 -6.75 -35.50
CA LEU A 29 -11.18 -7.30 -34.79
C LEU A 29 -9.85 -6.71 -35.25
N TRP A 30 -9.06 -6.18 -34.31
CA TRP A 30 -7.61 -6.02 -34.50
C TRP A 30 -6.89 -7.17 -33.79
N ARG A 31 -6.58 -8.24 -34.53
CA ARG A 31 -5.61 -9.26 -34.09
C ARG A 31 -4.21 -8.75 -34.40
N ALA A 32 -3.56 -8.11 -33.44
CA ALA A 32 -2.13 -7.84 -33.50
C ALA A 32 -1.37 -9.15 -33.19
N VAL A 33 -0.57 -9.61 -34.14
CA VAL A 33 0.27 -10.80 -34.03
C VAL A 33 1.49 -10.46 -33.15
N LEU A 34 1.57 -11.09 -31.98
CA LEU A 34 2.73 -11.08 -31.10
C LEU A 34 3.79 -12.06 -31.64
N THR A 35 4.87 -11.53 -32.23
CA THR A 35 6.09 -12.30 -32.46
C THR A 35 7.04 -12.10 -31.29
N CYS A 36 7.07 -13.06 -30.36
CA CYS A 36 8.12 -13.17 -29.35
C CYS A 36 9.43 -13.61 -30.03
N GLY A 37 10.39 -12.69 -30.16
CA GLY A 37 11.79 -13.03 -30.41
C GLY A 37 12.47 -13.46 -29.11
N LEU A 38 12.60 -14.76 -28.88
CA LEU A 38 13.49 -15.31 -27.85
C LEU A 38 14.94 -15.16 -28.35
N LEU A 39 15.69 -14.22 -27.79
CA LEU A 39 17.16 -14.25 -27.83
C LEU A 39 17.66 -14.89 -26.54
N LEU A 40 18.07 -16.15 -26.64
CA LEU A 40 18.81 -16.85 -25.60
C LEU A 40 20.24 -16.29 -25.56
N VAL A 41 20.53 -15.39 -24.62
CA VAL A 41 21.90 -15.02 -24.28
C VAL A 41 22.42 -16.05 -23.28
N GLY A 42 23.32 -16.91 -23.74
CA GLY A 42 24.02 -17.89 -22.92
C GLY A 42 24.98 -17.20 -21.95
N VAL A 43 24.82 -17.49 -20.66
CA VAL A 43 25.84 -17.21 -19.64
C VAL A 43 26.58 -18.53 -19.40
N GLN A 44 27.82 -18.61 -19.87
CA GLN A 44 28.75 -19.66 -19.47
C GLN A 44 29.17 -19.43 -18.01
N SER A 45 28.66 -20.27 -17.11
CA SER A 45 29.23 -20.46 -15.79
C SER A 45 30.53 -21.26 -15.93
N GLY A 46 31.67 -20.57 -15.88
CA GLY A 46 32.97 -21.19 -15.71
C GLY A 46 33.10 -21.72 -14.28
N TRP A 47 32.92 -23.02 -14.11
CA TRP A 47 33.43 -23.75 -12.95
C TRP A 47 34.88 -24.15 -13.26
N SER A 48 35.82 -23.62 -12.50
CA SER A 48 37.20 -24.08 -12.50
C SER A 48 37.31 -25.31 -11.60
N ASP A 49 37.73 -26.42 -12.20
CA ASP A 49 38.21 -27.61 -11.51
C ASP A 49 39.60 -27.34 -10.92
N GLU A 50 39.73 -27.44 -9.59
CA GLU A 50 41.04 -27.51 -8.95
C GLU A 50 41.11 -28.81 -8.11
N PRO A 51 42.06 -29.72 -8.39
CA PRO A 51 42.15 -30.99 -7.70
C PRO A 51 42.79 -30.83 -6.30
N PRO A 52 42.43 -31.66 -5.32
CA PRO A 52 42.98 -31.56 -3.98
C PRO A 52 44.46 -32.02 -3.96
N PRO A 53 45.35 -31.32 -3.24
CA PRO A 53 46.73 -31.77 -3.11
C PRO A 53 46.83 -33.00 -2.20
N ALA A 54 47.54 -34.01 -2.74
CA ALA A 54 47.91 -35.23 -2.06
C ALA A 54 48.77 -34.96 -0.81
N GLY A 55 48.55 -35.75 0.23
CA GLY A 55 49.29 -35.70 1.49
C GLY A 55 50.76 -36.04 1.32
N GLY A 56 51.62 -35.12 1.74
CA GLY A 56 53.04 -35.33 1.99
C GLY A 56 53.34 -35.13 3.48
N HIS A 57 53.89 -36.16 4.13
CA HIS A 57 54.36 -36.09 5.51
C HIS A 57 55.73 -35.39 5.54
N HIS A 58 55.77 -34.13 5.97
CA HIS A 58 57.01 -33.41 6.22
C HIS A 58 57.18 -33.13 7.71
N HIS A 59 58.33 -33.55 8.24
CA HIS A 59 58.76 -33.32 9.61
C HIS A 59 58.84 -31.82 9.94
N HIS A 60 58.24 -31.42 11.07
CA HIS A 60 58.37 -30.06 11.60
C HIS A 60 59.67 -29.93 12.43
N PRO A 61 60.57 -28.97 12.15
CA PRO A 61 61.53 -28.52 13.15
C PRO A 61 60.79 -27.72 14.24
N ALA A 62 61.19 -27.88 15.50
CA ALA A 62 60.63 -27.16 16.63
C ALA A 62 60.82 -25.64 16.44
N THR A 63 59.71 -24.94 16.21
CA THR A 63 59.67 -23.49 16.02
C THR A 63 60.04 -22.79 17.32
N THR A 64 61.00 -21.87 17.24
CA THR A 64 61.30 -20.86 18.25
C THR A 64 60.02 -20.06 18.56
N PRO A 65 59.70 -19.69 19.82
CA PRO A 65 58.53 -18.89 20.10
C PRO A 65 58.60 -17.55 19.36
N PRO A 66 57.49 -17.06 18.76
CA PRO A 66 57.49 -15.78 18.08
C PRO A 66 57.80 -14.65 19.06
N PRO A 67 58.49 -13.58 18.63
CA PRO A 67 58.67 -12.40 19.48
C PRO A 67 57.29 -11.86 19.87
N ALA A 68 57.14 -11.52 21.15
CA ALA A 68 55.91 -10.94 21.67
C ALA A 68 55.58 -9.67 20.88
N VAL A 69 54.55 -9.74 20.04
CA VAL A 69 53.98 -8.57 19.39
C VAL A 69 53.38 -7.73 20.51
N SER A 70 54.07 -6.65 20.87
CA SER A 70 53.52 -5.63 21.74
C SER A 70 52.30 -5.06 21.03
N GLN A 71 51.11 -5.50 21.44
CA GLN A 71 49.86 -4.92 20.97
C GLN A 71 49.85 -3.47 21.44
N GLN A 72 50.29 -2.55 20.57
CA GLN A 72 50.06 -1.13 20.76
C GLN A 72 48.55 -0.93 20.76
N LYS A 73 48.00 -0.86 21.98
CA LYS A 73 46.65 -0.43 22.29
C LYS A 73 46.55 1.09 22.10
N ALA A 74 46.90 1.59 20.92
CA ALA A 74 46.57 2.94 20.54
C ALA A 74 45.07 2.95 20.19
N PRO A 75 44.25 3.83 20.78
CA PRO A 75 42.87 3.99 20.33
C PRO A 75 42.95 4.49 18.88
N VAL A 76 42.49 3.66 17.94
CA VAL A 76 42.21 4.15 16.59
C VAL A 76 41.11 5.20 16.77
N ALA A 77 41.45 6.47 16.59
CA ALA A 77 40.49 7.56 16.64
C ALA A 77 39.43 7.27 15.56
N GLN A 78 38.24 6.86 15.99
CA GLN A 78 37.14 6.63 15.07
C GLN A 78 36.83 7.94 14.36
N ALA A 79 36.84 7.89 13.03
CA ALA A 79 36.43 9.02 12.21
C ALA A 79 35.06 9.53 12.69
N PRO A 80 34.81 10.86 12.65
CA PRO A 80 33.54 11.41 13.07
C PRO A 80 32.39 10.69 12.33
N ARG A 81 31.57 9.95 13.07
CA ARG A 81 30.36 9.35 12.50
C ARG A 81 29.34 10.47 12.30
N LEU A 82 28.69 10.48 11.13
CA LEU A 82 27.50 11.32 10.93
C LEU A 82 26.47 10.97 12.01
N ALA A 83 26.14 11.95 12.86
CA ALA A 83 25.20 11.76 13.96
C ALA A 83 23.78 12.11 13.53
N VAL A 84 22.81 11.31 13.97
CA VAL A 84 21.38 11.64 13.84
C VAL A 84 21.05 12.75 14.85
N PRO A 85 20.29 13.80 14.47
CA PRO A 85 19.93 14.87 15.39
C PRO A 85 19.19 14.35 16.64
N PRO A 86 19.44 14.91 17.83
CA PRO A 86 18.65 14.60 19.02
C PRO A 86 17.16 14.85 18.77
N LYS A 87 16.31 13.91 19.18
CA LYS A 87 14.84 13.93 18.96
C LYS A 87 14.42 13.87 17.48
N TRP A 88 15.30 13.42 16.58
CA TRP A 88 14.91 13.17 15.20
C TRP A 88 13.74 12.18 15.14
N ARG A 89 12.78 12.50 14.29
CA ARG A 89 11.70 11.60 13.88
C ARG A 89 11.54 11.74 12.38
N PHE A 90 11.15 10.66 11.73
CA PHE A 90 10.65 10.73 10.37
C PHE A 90 9.40 11.62 10.35
N ALA A 91 9.34 12.52 9.37
CA ALA A 91 8.18 13.36 9.10
C ALA A 91 7.80 13.18 7.65
N VAL A 92 6.53 12.90 7.39
CA VAL A 92 6.01 12.84 6.02
C VAL A 92 6.09 14.25 5.42
N PRO A 93 6.70 14.43 4.23
CA PRO A 93 6.68 15.71 3.54
C PRO A 93 5.25 16.20 3.28
N ALA A 94 5.07 17.51 3.10
CA ALA A 94 3.80 18.04 2.63
C ALA A 94 3.54 17.57 1.19
N GLY A 95 2.36 16.99 0.96
CA GLY A 95 1.85 16.64 -0.36
C GLY A 95 0.69 17.55 -0.79
N ASP A 96 0.23 17.37 -2.02
CA ASP A 96 -0.98 18.00 -2.55
C ASP A 96 -2.20 17.10 -2.38
N HIS A 97 -3.14 17.51 -1.53
CA HIS A 97 -4.37 16.77 -1.28
C HIS A 97 -5.29 16.63 -2.51
N HIS A 98 -5.24 17.54 -3.49
CA HIS A 98 -6.02 17.40 -4.73
C HIS A 98 -5.46 16.28 -5.59
N THR A 99 -4.14 16.26 -5.77
CA THR A 99 -3.43 15.14 -6.41
C THR A 99 -3.65 13.84 -5.64
N GLY A 100 -3.60 13.88 -4.31
CA GLY A 100 -3.87 12.72 -3.45
C GLY A 100 -5.27 12.14 -3.60
N ARG A 101 -6.29 12.99 -3.78
CA ARG A 101 -7.64 12.55 -4.10
C ARG A 101 -7.68 11.80 -5.44
N GLN A 102 -6.93 12.26 -6.44
CA GLN A 102 -6.82 11.55 -7.71
C GLN A 102 -6.13 10.19 -7.52
N VAL A 103 -5.07 10.11 -6.72
CA VAL A 103 -4.43 8.83 -6.37
C VAL A 103 -5.43 7.88 -5.69
N PHE A 104 -6.27 8.38 -4.78
CA PHE A 104 -7.31 7.58 -4.15
C PHE A 104 -8.29 6.96 -5.16
N ILE A 105 -8.60 7.67 -6.25
CA ILE A 105 -9.43 7.19 -7.36
C ILE A 105 -8.66 6.18 -8.22
N ASP A 106 -7.45 6.52 -8.63
CA ASP A 106 -6.65 5.72 -9.58
C ASP A 106 -6.30 4.33 -9.01
N TYR A 107 -6.07 4.25 -7.70
CA TYR A 107 -5.85 2.99 -6.98
C TYR A 107 -7.15 2.39 -6.43
N GLU A 108 -8.30 2.96 -6.80
CA GLU A 108 -9.64 2.49 -6.49
C GLU A 108 -9.87 2.23 -4.99
N CYS A 109 -9.25 3.05 -4.13
CA CYS A 109 -9.35 2.91 -2.67
C CYS A 109 -10.81 3.01 -2.18
N PHE A 110 -11.64 3.74 -2.91
CA PHE A 110 -13.08 3.88 -2.67
C PHE A 110 -13.87 2.56 -2.78
N LYS A 111 -13.33 1.52 -3.43
CA LYS A 111 -13.99 0.20 -3.49
C LYS A 111 -14.11 -0.45 -2.12
N CYS A 112 -13.19 -0.13 -1.21
CA CYS A 112 -13.18 -0.65 0.16
C CYS A 112 -13.53 0.43 1.19
N HIS A 113 -13.12 1.68 0.97
CA HIS A 113 -13.20 2.74 1.97
C HIS A 113 -14.24 3.80 1.63
N GLU A 114 -15.21 3.97 2.51
CA GLU A 114 -16.18 5.08 2.42
C GLU A 114 -15.54 6.40 2.87
N VAL A 115 -15.85 7.48 2.14
CA VAL A 115 -15.54 8.86 2.53
C VAL A 115 -16.81 9.70 2.40
N VAL A 116 -17.37 10.13 3.53
CA VAL A 116 -18.60 10.92 3.59
C VAL A 116 -18.34 12.31 3.03
N GLY A 117 -19.20 12.76 2.11
CA GLY A 117 -19.09 14.06 1.45
C GLY A 117 -18.32 14.02 0.13
N GLU A 118 -17.75 12.88 -0.22
CA GLU A 118 -17.17 12.63 -1.54
C GLU A 118 -18.19 11.99 -2.48
N ASP A 119 -17.96 12.11 -3.79
CA ASP A 119 -18.85 11.62 -4.85
C ASP A 119 -18.43 10.25 -5.42
N PHE A 120 -17.65 9.48 -4.66
CA PHE A 120 -17.23 8.14 -5.07
C PHE A 120 -18.38 7.14 -5.08
N PRO A 121 -18.36 6.13 -5.97
CA PRO A 121 -19.26 4.99 -5.86
C PRO A 121 -19.08 4.32 -4.50
N ALA A 122 -20.18 4.11 -3.76
CA ALA A 122 -20.13 3.42 -2.48
C ALA A 122 -19.60 1.98 -2.65
N PRO A 123 -18.81 1.46 -1.68
CA PRO A 123 -18.44 0.05 -1.62
C PRO A 123 -19.68 -0.84 -1.74
N LYS A 124 -19.66 -1.82 -2.64
CA LYS A 124 -20.75 -2.79 -2.73
C LYS A 124 -20.57 -3.82 -1.61
N VAL A 125 -21.44 -3.76 -0.61
CA VAL A 125 -21.44 -4.64 0.57
C VAL A 125 -21.45 -6.13 0.16
N GLU A 126 -22.01 -6.46 -1.00
CA GLU A 126 -22.06 -7.82 -1.56
C GLU A 126 -20.68 -8.41 -1.87
N GLN A 127 -19.64 -7.58 -2.02
CA GLN A 127 -18.30 -8.01 -2.44
C GLN A 127 -17.40 -8.40 -1.27
N GLY A 128 -17.82 -8.18 -0.02
CA GLY A 128 -16.99 -8.46 1.16
C GLY A 128 -15.75 -7.57 1.28
N ASP A 129 -15.67 -6.52 0.46
CA ASP A 129 -14.62 -5.53 0.39
C ASP A 129 -15.06 -4.29 1.16
N VAL A 130 -15.03 -4.41 2.49
CA VAL A 130 -15.24 -3.26 3.38
C VAL A 130 -13.93 -3.04 4.10
N GLY A 131 -13.38 -1.84 3.97
CA GLY A 131 -12.43 -1.26 4.91
C GLY A 131 -13.17 -0.34 5.89
N PRO A 132 -12.52 0.11 6.97
CA PRO A 132 -13.10 1.14 7.82
C PRO A 132 -13.36 2.43 7.03
N ALA A 133 -14.43 3.14 7.37
CA ALA A 133 -14.69 4.47 6.83
C ALA A 133 -13.52 5.42 7.12
N LEU A 134 -13.15 6.24 6.15
CA LEU A 134 -12.02 7.19 6.26
C LEU A 134 -12.46 8.61 6.61
N SER A 135 -13.77 8.86 6.67
CA SER A 135 -14.35 10.13 7.15
C SER A 135 -13.84 10.49 8.54
N GLY A 136 -13.28 11.68 8.70
CA GLY A 136 -12.75 12.20 9.98
C GLY A 136 -11.40 11.62 10.40
N MET A 137 -10.85 10.65 9.67
CA MET A 137 -9.59 9.99 10.03
C MET A 137 -8.40 10.95 10.05
N GLY A 138 -8.44 12.00 9.22
CA GLY A 138 -7.40 13.03 9.17
C GLY A 138 -7.20 13.74 10.52
N ALA A 139 -8.24 13.88 11.33
CA ALA A 139 -8.13 14.45 12.68
C ALA A 139 -7.66 13.42 13.73
N MET A 140 -7.90 12.13 13.50
CA MET A 140 -7.68 11.07 14.48
C MET A 140 -6.26 10.49 14.44
N HIS A 141 -5.57 10.56 13.30
CA HIS A 141 -4.29 9.90 13.10
C HIS A 141 -3.18 10.81 12.55
N PRO A 142 -1.92 10.54 12.93
CA PRO A 142 -0.78 11.23 12.34
C PRO A 142 -0.54 10.75 10.90
N ALA A 143 0.20 11.55 10.12
CA ALA A 143 0.50 11.22 8.72
C ALA A 143 1.30 9.92 8.59
N GLU A 144 2.21 9.67 9.52
CA GLU A 144 3.06 8.47 9.55
C GLU A 144 2.23 7.19 9.74
N TYR A 145 1.09 7.27 10.43
CA TYR A 145 0.20 6.12 10.59
C TYR A 145 -0.44 5.72 9.26
N PHE A 146 -0.96 6.69 8.50
CA PHE A 146 -1.49 6.41 7.16
C PHE A 146 -0.42 5.83 6.25
N LEU A 147 0.78 6.41 6.27
CA LEU A 147 1.92 5.93 5.50
C LEU A 147 2.24 4.46 5.81
N GLU A 148 2.36 4.10 7.09
CA GLU A 148 2.62 2.73 7.52
C GLU A 148 1.56 1.77 7.01
N THR A 149 0.27 2.12 7.15
CA THR A 149 -0.84 1.22 6.73
C THR A 149 -0.89 0.96 5.23
N MET A 150 -0.32 1.83 4.40
CA MET A 150 -0.24 1.62 2.95
C MET A 150 1.01 0.81 2.54
N ILE A 151 2.12 1.00 3.26
CA ILE A 151 3.39 0.30 3.00
C ILE A 151 3.35 -1.13 3.51
N ASP A 152 2.89 -1.30 4.76
CA ASP A 152 2.68 -2.56 5.44
C ASP A 152 1.29 -2.58 6.12
N PRO A 153 0.24 -2.97 5.38
CA PRO A 153 -1.11 -3.08 5.92
C PRO A 153 -1.24 -4.05 7.11
N ASN A 154 -0.24 -4.89 7.37
CA ASN A 154 -0.23 -5.85 8.47
C ASN A 154 0.54 -5.38 9.71
N ALA A 155 1.33 -4.30 9.62
CA ALA A 155 2.22 -3.83 10.69
C ALA A 155 1.50 -3.69 12.05
N SER A 156 0.29 -3.13 12.04
CA SER A 156 -0.49 -2.89 13.25
C SER A 156 -1.57 -3.93 13.53
N VAL A 157 -1.88 -4.84 12.58
CA VAL A 157 -3.08 -5.72 12.62
C VAL A 157 -3.21 -6.49 13.94
N ALA A 158 -2.14 -7.09 14.46
CA ALA A 158 -2.22 -7.86 15.70
C ALA A 158 -2.62 -7.02 16.92
N TRP A 159 -2.09 -5.79 17.02
CA TRP A 159 -2.47 -4.85 18.07
C TRP A 159 -3.92 -4.42 17.87
N ARG A 160 -4.25 -4.07 16.63
CA ARG A 160 -5.52 -3.51 16.21
C ARG A 160 -6.67 -4.51 16.48
N ILE A 161 -6.51 -5.81 16.18
CA ILE A 161 -7.47 -6.88 16.52
C ILE A 161 -7.69 -7.01 18.03
N LYS A 162 -6.60 -6.93 18.80
CA LYS A 162 -6.66 -7.08 20.26
C LYS A 162 -7.39 -5.91 20.93
N HIS A 163 -7.28 -4.72 20.35
CA HIS A 163 -7.74 -3.48 20.97
C HIS A 163 -9.02 -2.91 20.34
N HIS A 164 -9.39 -3.34 19.14
CA HIS A 164 -10.59 -2.89 18.42
C HIS A 164 -11.48 -4.09 18.10
N LYS A 165 -12.58 -4.21 18.85
CA LYS A 165 -13.58 -5.26 18.68
C LYS A 165 -14.20 -5.29 17.29
N ASP A 166 -14.02 -4.26 16.48
CA ASP A 166 -14.68 -4.16 15.18
C ASP A 166 -13.80 -4.62 14.02
N GLU A 167 -12.54 -4.98 14.25
CA GLU A 167 -11.64 -5.35 13.15
C GLU A 167 -11.90 -6.70 12.54
N HIS A 168 -12.53 -7.60 13.29
CA HIS A 168 -13.00 -8.85 12.73
C HIS A 168 -14.24 -8.65 11.83
N LYS A 169 -14.78 -7.42 11.68
CA LYS A 169 -15.94 -7.11 10.83
C LYS A 169 -15.60 -7.07 9.33
N GLY A 170 -14.81 -8.02 8.86
CA GLY A 170 -14.56 -8.24 7.44
C GLY A 170 -13.35 -7.53 6.86
N TYR A 171 -12.51 -6.86 7.68
CA TYR A 171 -11.30 -6.18 7.21
C TYR A 171 -10.13 -7.14 6.95
N LEU A 172 -10.21 -8.35 7.53
CA LEU A 172 -9.18 -9.37 7.45
C LEU A 172 -9.61 -10.53 6.54
N GLY A 173 -8.65 -11.11 5.83
CA GLY A 173 -8.80 -12.34 5.08
C GLY A 173 -8.88 -13.56 6.00
N ALA A 174 -9.17 -14.73 5.41
CA ALA A 174 -9.23 -16.00 6.14
C ALA A 174 -7.89 -16.41 6.79
N ASP A 175 -6.79 -15.87 6.30
CA ASP A 175 -5.43 -16.03 6.84
C ASP A 175 -5.11 -15.08 8.00
N GLY A 176 -6.07 -14.23 8.41
CA GLY A 176 -5.92 -13.26 9.48
C GLY A 176 -5.12 -12.02 9.10
N LYS A 177 -4.77 -11.83 7.82
CA LYS A 177 -4.08 -10.64 7.32
C LYS A 177 -5.05 -9.58 6.80
N SER A 178 -4.59 -8.35 6.69
CA SER A 178 -5.37 -7.27 6.08
C SER A 178 -5.76 -7.62 4.64
N LYS A 179 -7.01 -7.36 4.26
CA LYS A 179 -7.45 -7.41 2.85
C LYS A 179 -6.92 -6.25 2.01
N MET A 180 -6.51 -5.16 2.66
CA MET A 180 -5.88 -4.04 1.96
C MET A 180 -4.53 -4.52 1.37
N PRO A 181 -4.31 -4.38 0.06
CA PRO A 181 -3.06 -4.77 -0.56
C PRO A 181 -1.94 -3.79 -0.17
N SER A 182 -0.69 -4.23 -0.32
CA SER A 182 0.45 -3.31 -0.34
C SER A 182 0.57 -2.67 -1.72
N TYR A 183 0.99 -1.40 -1.75
CA TYR A 183 1.16 -0.63 -2.98
C TYR A 183 2.62 -0.36 -3.34
N ASN A 184 3.57 -0.97 -2.63
CA ASN A 184 5.00 -0.66 -2.72
C ASN A 184 5.59 -0.79 -4.14
N ASP A 185 5.07 -1.73 -4.93
CA ASP A 185 5.58 -2.03 -6.27
C ASP A 185 4.91 -1.21 -7.37
N THR A 186 3.81 -0.51 -7.06
CA THR A 186 2.95 0.13 -8.06
C THR A 186 2.68 1.61 -7.79
N MET A 187 2.87 2.08 -6.57
CA MET A 187 2.69 3.48 -6.17
C MET A 187 4.04 4.16 -5.99
N THR A 188 4.23 5.27 -6.69
CA THR A 188 5.43 6.09 -6.51
C THR A 188 5.40 6.74 -5.12
N VAL A 189 6.59 7.07 -4.60
CA VAL A 189 6.71 7.79 -3.34
C VAL A 189 5.95 9.12 -3.35
N GLN A 190 5.92 9.82 -4.49
CA GLN A 190 5.19 11.08 -4.61
C GLN A 190 3.66 10.86 -4.51
N GLN A 191 3.12 9.87 -5.23
CA GLN A 191 1.70 9.52 -5.13
C GLN A 191 1.31 9.14 -3.69
N LEU A 192 2.18 8.41 -2.98
CA LEU A 192 1.95 8.06 -1.58
C LEU A 192 1.94 9.28 -0.67
N ILE A 193 2.86 10.23 -0.86
CA ILE A 193 2.90 11.51 -0.11
C ILE A 193 1.62 12.30 -0.34
N ASP A 194 1.19 12.43 -1.61
CA ASP A 194 -0.03 13.17 -1.96
C ASP A 194 -1.28 12.48 -1.41
N LEU A 195 -1.35 11.14 -1.50
CA LEU A 195 -2.43 10.35 -0.91
C LEU A 195 -2.52 10.54 0.61
N VAL A 196 -1.38 10.54 1.32
CA VAL A 196 -1.37 10.86 2.75
C VAL A 196 -1.88 12.27 3.01
N ALA A 197 -1.52 13.26 2.18
CA ALA A 197 -2.04 14.63 2.31
C ALA A 197 -3.56 14.68 2.15
N TYR A 198 -4.12 13.93 1.19
CA TYR A 198 -5.57 13.77 1.04
C TYR A 198 -6.22 13.15 2.29
N LEU A 199 -5.72 12.02 2.78
CA LEU A 199 -6.27 11.37 3.99
C LEU A 199 -6.21 12.29 5.22
N LYS A 200 -5.14 13.10 5.33
CA LYS A 200 -5.01 14.10 6.40
C LYS A 200 -6.00 15.25 6.28
N SER A 201 -6.48 15.57 5.09
CA SER A 201 -7.51 16.60 4.87
C SER A 201 -8.92 16.15 5.32
N LEU A 202 -9.16 14.84 5.43
CA LEU A 202 -10.45 14.26 5.82
C LEU A 202 -10.73 14.43 7.32
N THR A 203 -11.11 15.63 7.74
CA THR A 203 -11.30 15.99 9.16
C THR A 203 -12.76 15.96 9.62
N GLU A 204 -13.71 15.88 8.69
CA GLU A 204 -15.15 15.89 8.98
C GLU A 204 -15.79 14.50 8.91
N GLY A 205 -16.92 14.30 9.59
CA GLY A 205 -17.80 13.12 9.41
C GLY A 205 -17.51 11.89 10.27
N GLY A 206 -16.51 11.90 11.16
CA GLY A 206 -16.10 10.74 11.98
C GLY A 206 -17.01 10.33 13.15
N HIS A 207 -18.16 10.98 13.38
CA HIS A 207 -18.98 10.81 14.59
C HIS A 207 -20.46 10.50 14.36
N ARG A 208 -20.87 10.06 13.18
CA ARG A 208 -22.25 9.60 12.98
C ARG A 208 -22.34 8.11 13.29
N HIS A 209 -22.51 7.80 14.58
CA HIS A 209 -22.93 6.49 15.09
C HIS A 209 -24.45 6.36 15.08
#